data_AF-A0A1A7YPM4-F1
#
_entry.id   AF-A0A1A7YPM4-F1
#
_cell.length_a   1.000
_cell.length_b   1.000
_cell.length_c   1.000
_cell.angle_alpha   90.00
_cell.angle_beta   90.00
_cell.angle_gamma   90.00
#
_symmetry.space_group_name_H-M   'P 1'
#
loop_
_entity.id
_entity.type
_entity.pdbx_description
1 polymer ?
#
loop_
_entity_poly.entity_id
_entity_poly.type
_entity_poly.pdbx_seq_one_letter_code
_entity_poly.pdbx_strand_id
1 'polypeptide(L)' 'VHMNFLRFWNINCKMPGCAHDANVLRQSALFSQAHQLPKEPRDIHGTAVDLFLLGDPAYPLTKWLMKGYTHSP' A
#
# COMPACT_ATOMS: atom_id res chain seq x y z
N VAL A 1 -6.41 -26.71 8.64
CA VAL A 1 -5.85 -26.41 7.30
C VAL A 1 -6.29 -25.00 6.92
N HIS A 2 -5.45 -23.98 7.13
CA HIS A 2 -5.79 -22.60 6.73
C HIS A 2 -5.51 -22.47 5.22
N MET A 3 -6.57 -22.54 4.41
CA MET A 3 -6.48 -22.37 2.97
C MET A 3 -6.34 -20.87 2.67
N ASN A 4 -5.11 -20.41 2.44
CA ASN A 4 -4.83 -19.02 2.09
C ASN A 4 -5.23 -18.77 0.63
N PHE A 5 -6.48 -18.37 0.42
CA PHE A 5 -6.89 -17.79 -0.85
C PHE A 5 -6.25 -16.41 -0.99
N LEU A 6 -5.44 -16.22 -2.03
CA LEU A 6 -4.98 -14.90 -2.43
C LEU A 6 -6.22 -14.07 -2.83
N ARG A 7 -6.43 -12.93 -2.15
CA ARG A 7 -7.51 -11.98 -2.46
C ARG A 7 -6.89 -10.66 -2.88
N PHE A 8 -7.44 -10.07 -3.93
CA PHE A 8 -7.14 -8.69 -4.26
C PHE A 8 -7.74 -7.76 -3.20
N TRP A 9 -6.94 -6.84 -2.66
CA TRP A 9 -7.43 -5.79 -1.76
C TRP A 9 -8.15 -4.67 -2.50
N ASN A 10 -7.70 -4.35 -3.72
CA ASN A 10 -8.36 -3.36 -4.54
C ASN A 10 -8.14 -3.62 -6.04
N ILE A 11 -9.18 -3.35 -6.83
CA ILE A 11 -9.15 -3.31 -8.29
C ILE A 11 -9.64 -1.92 -8.69
N ASN A 12 -8.87 -1.20 -9.50
CA ASN A 12 -9.22 0.13 -9.99
C ASN A 12 -9.08 0.21 -11.52
N CYS A 13 -10.20 0.45 -12.21
CA CYS A 13 -10.27 0.57 -13.68
C CYS A 13 -10.72 1.96 -14.16
N LYS A 14 -10.58 3.01 -13.32
CA LYS A 14 -11.15 4.33 -13.58
C LYS A 14 -10.33 5.23 -14.52
N MET A 15 -9.16 4.77 -14.97
CA MET A 15 -8.18 5.58 -15.70
C MET A 15 -7.76 4.90 -17.01
N PRO A 16 -7.40 5.67 -18.05
CA PRO A 16 -6.85 5.10 -19.29
C PRO A 16 -5.49 4.43 -19.04
N GLY A 17 -5.11 3.50 -19.92
CA GLY A 17 -3.87 2.73 -19.78
C GLY A 17 -2.57 3.56 -19.85
N CYS A 18 -2.62 4.80 -20.34
CA CYS A 18 -1.49 5.73 -20.36
C CYS A 18 -1.35 6.59 -19.09
N ALA A 19 -2.26 6.46 -18.13
CA ALA A 19 -2.20 7.21 -16.88
C ALA A 19 -0.99 6.76 -16.05
N HIS A 20 -0.34 7.72 -15.38
CA HIS A 20 0.66 7.39 -14.36
C HIS A 20 0.00 6.63 -13.22
N ASP A 21 0.64 5.55 -12.79
CA ASP A 21 0.26 4.70 -11.66
C ASP A 21 0.00 5.49 -10.37
N ALA A 22 0.77 6.54 -10.09
CA ALA A 22 0.56 7.42 -8.94
C ALA A 22 -0.81 8.13 -8.97
N ASN A 23 -1.29 8.48 -10.17
CA ASN A 23 -2.61 9.06 -10.35
C ASN A 23 -3.71 7.99 -10.24
N VAL A 24 -3.46 6.79 -10.75
CA VAL A 24 -4.35 5.63 -10.56
C VAL A 24 -4.52 5.31 -9.08
N LEU A 25 -3.42 5.32 -8.32
CA LEU A 25 -3.43 5.13 -6.87
C LEU A 25 -4.25 6.22 -6.18
N ARG A 26 -3.97 7.50 -6.44
CA ARG A 26 -4.69 8.63 -5.81
C ARG A 26 -6.21 8.58 -6.01
N GLN A 27 -6.68 8.02 -7.13
CA GLN A 27 -8.10 7.92 -7.45
C GLN A 27 -8.73 6.56 -7.06
N SER A 28 -7.93 5.66 -6.48
CA SER A 28 -8.38 4.33 -6.08
C SER A 28 -9.16 4.35 -4.76
N ALA A 29 -10.02 3.35 -4.59
CA ALA A 29 -10.65 3.10 -3.29
C ALA A 29 -9.62 2.70 -2.23
N LEU A 30 -8.52 2.05 -2.61
CA LEU A 30 -7.41 1.75 -1.71
C LEU A 30 -6.89 3.01 -1.02
N PHE A 31 -6.69 4.09 -1.79
CA PHE A 31 -6.14 5.33 -1.27
C PHE A 31 -7.14 6.09 -0.38
N SER A 32 -8.41 6.18 -0.78
CA SER A 32 -9.43 6.88 0.01
C SER A 32 -9.90 6.09 1.24
N GLN A 33 -9.82 4.76 1.21
CA GLN A 33 -10.27 3.86 2.27
C GLN A 33 -9.12 3.12 2.96
N ALA A 34 -7.90 3.66 2.91
CA ALA A 34 -6.73 3.03 3.52
C ALA A 34 -6.88 2.74 5.03
N HIS A 35 -7.78 3.43 5.72
CA HIS A 35 -8.13 3.16 7.11
C HIS A 35 -8.76 1.78 7.36
N GLN A 36 -9.23 1.11 6.29
CA GLN A 36 -9.79 -0.25 6.30
C GLN A 36 -8.72 -1.33 6.10
N LEU A 37 -7.47 -0.96 5.84
CA LEU A 37 -6.37 -1.92 5.81
C LEU A 37 -6.27 -2.67 7.15
N PRO A 38 -5.88 -3.96 7.15
CA PRO A 38 -5.73 -4.73 8.37
C PRO A 38 -4.83 -4.02 9.39
N LYS A 39 -5.33 -3.89 10.62
CA LYS A 39 -4.61 -3.29 11.75
C LYS A 39 -4.05 -4.40 12.63
N GLU A 40 -3.10 -5.15 12.07
CA GLU A 40 -2.46 -6.30 12.71
C GLU A 40 -0.96 -6.01 12.87
N PRO A 41 -0.57 -5.14 13.82
CA PRO A 41 0.84 -4.82 14.02
C PRO A 41 1.62 -6.07 14.42
N ARG A 42 2.85 -6.18 13.92
CA ARG A 42 3.78 -7.24 14.28
C ARG A 42 4.89 -6.68 15.16
N ASP A 43 5.27 -7.43 16.18
CA ASP A 43 6.45 -7.10 16.96
C ASP A 43 7.71 -7.37 16.11
N ILE A 44 8.54 -6.34 15.98
CA ILE A 44 9.86 -6.42 15.39
C ILE A 44 10.82 -5.83 16.42
N HIS A 45 11.56 -6.71 17.11
CA HIS A 45 12.53 -6.33 18.14
C HIS A 45 11.94 -5.44 19.25
N GLY A 46 10.75 -5.77 19.76
CA GLY A 46 10.09 -5.00 20.82
C GLY A 46 9.39 -3.72 20.34
N THR A 47 9.37 -3.48 19.03
CA THR A 47 8.61 -2.39 18.41
C THR A 47 7.40 -2.96 17.69
N ALA A 48 6.20 -2.52 18.05
CA ALA A 48 4.98 -2.83 17.30
C ALA A 48 5.00 -2.05 15.98
N VAL A 49 5.11 -2.78 14.86
CA VAL A 49 5.15 -2.22 13.51
C VAL A 49 3.85 -2.55 12.78
N ASP A 50 3.12 -1.53 12.35
CA ASP A 50 1.88 -1.67 11.58
C ASP A 50 2.11 -2.29 10.19
N LEU A 51 1.02 -2.63 9.52
CA LEU A 51 1.05 -3.02 8.10
C LEU A 51 1.30 -1.79 7.23
N PHE A 52 2.31 -1.87 6.36
CA PHE A 52 2.58 -0.86 5.34
C PHE A 52 2.58 -1.50 3.94
N LEU A 53 2.08 -0.75 2.95
CA LEU A 53 2.35 -1.06 1.55
C LEU A 53 3.65 -0.41 1.14
N LEU A 54 4.46 -1.12 0.37
CA LEU A 54 5.65 -0.56 -0.26
C LEU A 54 5.27 -0.10 -1.67
N GLY A 55 5.37 1.21 -1.90
CA GLY A 55 4.97 1.86 -3.14
C GLY A 55 6.14 2.28 -4.02
N ASP A 56 5.81 2.66 -5.26
CA ASP A 56 6.72 3.34 -6.16
C ASP A 56 7.23 4.67 -5.55
N PRO A 57 8.49 5.09 -5.80
CA PRO A 57 9.01 6.37 -5.31
C PRO A 57 8.17 7.60 -5.67
N ALA A 58 7.40 7.58 -6.75
CA ALA A 58 6.49 8.65 -7.14
C ALA A 58 5.24 8.77 -6.25
N TYR A 59 4.93 7.76 -5.45
CA TYR A 59 3.75 7.77 -4.57
C TYR A 59 3.96 8.72 -3.38
N PRO A 60 2.89 9.26 -2.76
CA PRO A 60 3.05 10.05 -1.53
C PRO A 60 3.45 9.16 -0.35
N LEU A 61 4.36 9.64 0.51
CA LEU A 61 4.65 8.99 1.79
C LEU A 61 3.49 9.24 2.76
N THR A 62 2.91 8.19 3.33
CA THR A 62 1.78 8.29 4.28
C THR A 62 1.94 7.32 5.45
N LYS A 63 0.98 7.32 6.39
CA LYS A 63 0.97 6.41 7.54
C LYS A 63 0.81 4.92 7.18
N TRP A 64 0.39 4.58 5.96
CA TRP A 64 0.15 3.20 5.51
C TRP A 64 0.90 2.86 4.21
N LEU A 65 1.56 3.84 3.59
CA LEU A 65 2.28 3.70 2.32
C LEU A 65 3.70 4.24 2.48
N MET A 66 4.67 3.33 2.42
CA MET A 66 6.09 3.63 2.51
C MET A 66 6.75 3.57 1.13
N LYS A 67 7.94 4.19 1.03
CA LYS A 67 8.81 4.10 -0.15
C LYS A 67 9.97 3.17 0.16
N GLY A 68 10.48 2.51 -0.87
CA GLY A 68 11.75 1.80 -0.77
C GLY A 68 12.85 2.77 -0.34
N TYR A 69 13.68 2.33 0.61
CA TYR A 69 14.89 3.09 0.96
C TYR A 69 15.82 3.10 -0.25
N THR A 70 15.98 4.26 -0.87
CA THR A 70 17.00 4.44 -1.91
C THR A 70 18.30 4.75 -1.17
N HIS A 71 19.26 3.82 -1.23
CA HIS A 71 20.66 4.07 -0.85
C HIS A 71 21.25 5.12 -1.81
N SER A 72 20.82 6.38 -1.67
CA SER A 72 21.55 7.49 -2.27
C SER A 72 22.71 7.81 -1.31
N PRO A 73 23.96 7.82 -1.79
CA PRO A 73 25.09 8.29 -1.00
C PRO A 73 24.95 9.74 -0.58
#